data_AF-A0A7W0VNP1-F1
#
_entry.id   AF-A0A7W0VNP1-F1
#
_cell.length_a   1.000
_cell.length_b   1.000
_cell.length_c   1.000
_cell.angle_alpha   90.00
_cell.angle_beta   90.00
_cell.angle_gamma   90.00
#
_symmetry.space_group_name_H-M   'P 1'
#
loop_
_entity.id
_entity.type
_entity.pdbx_description
1 polymer ?
#
loop_
_entity_poly.entity_id
_entity_poly.type
_entity_poly.pdbx_seq_one_letter_code
_entity_poly.pdbx_strand_id
1 'polypeptide(L)'
;MHTSHVVVVAVVALVGGCADSSERPARWGYVHATIIQPSCTTAGCHSALTAIAGINLADREGAYTILTGRLCGEPPSSIEPPRNYVTPFSSETSKLYHQLVGENTDVMPPDSPLPDAEIEIVARWIDEGARCD
;
A
#
# COMPACT_ATOMS: atom_id res chain seq x y z
N MET A 1 48.63 -4.35 45.28
CA MET A 1 48.33 -3.45 44.14
C MET A 1 47.98 -4.36 42.97
N HIS A 2 46.71 -4.74 42.79
CA HIS A 2 46.28 -5.60 41.69
C HIS A 2 45.10 -4.91 41.01
N THR A 3 45.34 -4.40 39.80
CA THR A 3 44.34 -3.79 38.91
C THR A 3 43.74 -4.89 38.04
N SER A 4 42.46 -5.22 38.26
CA SER A 4 41.71 -6.09 37.35
C SER A 4 41.12 -5.27 36.21
N HIS A 5 41.58 -5.53 34.99
CA HIS A 5 40.99 -4.99 33.78
C HIS A 5 39.72 -5.77 33.42
N VAL A 6 38.58 -5.07 33.35
CA VAL A 6 37.34 -5.61 32.80
C VAL A 6 37.40 -5.49 31.28
N VAL A 7 37.53 -6.61 30.59
CA VAL A 7 37.40 -6.69 29.13
C VAL A 7 35.91 -6.76 28.81
N VAL A 8 35.35 -5.65 28.33
CA VAL A 8 33.98 -5.62 27.80
C VAL A 8 34.03 -6.18 26.38
N VAL A 9 33.57 -7.42 26.22
CA VAL A 9 33.33 -8.03 24.91
C VAL A 9 32.02 -7.43 24.38
N ALA A 10 32.12 -6.53 23.41
CA ALA A 10 30.97 -6.04 22.66
C ALA A 10 30.47 -7.16 21.73
N VAL A 11 29.35 -7.77 22.09
CA VAL A 11 28.61 -8.68 21.21
C VAL A 11 27.87 -7.82 20.18
N VAL A 12 28.38 -7.79 18.95
CA VAL A 12 27.67 -7.21 17.80
C VAL A 12 26.66 -8.24 17.32
N ALA A 13 25.38 -8.03 17.64
CA ALA A 13 24.29 -8.79 17.08
C ALA A 13 24.03 -8.31 15.64
N LEU A 14 24.39 -9.14 14.67
CA LEU A 14 23.98 -8.98 13.27
C LEU A 14 22.50 -9.34 13.16
N VAL A 15 21.63 -8.33 13.18
CA VAL A 15 20.20 -8.52 12.93
C VAL A 15 20.03 -8.67 11.42
N GLY A 16 19.68 -9.87 10.98
CA GLY A 16 19.34 -10.17 9.59
C GLY A 16 18.10 -9.36 9.19
N GLY A 17 18.25 -8.48 8.20
CA GLY A 17 17.21 -7.61 7.71
C GLY A 17 16.19 -8.37 6.86
N CYS A 18 15.18 -8.96 7.49
CA CYS A 18 13.87 -9.06 6.87
C CYS A 18 13.19 -7.72 7.17
N ALA A 19 13.08 -6.84 6.18
CA ALA A 19 12.30 -5.63 6.33
C ALA A 19 10.84 -6.04 6.54
N ASP A 20 10.35 -5.89 7.76
CA ASP A 20 8.99 -6.22 8.14
C ASP A 20 8.03 -5.19 7.52
N SER A 21 6.84 -5.62 7.12
CA SER A 21 5.85 -4.72 6.51
C SER A 21 5.50 -3.56 7.44
N SER A 22 5.59 -3.74 8.77
CA SER A 22 5.36 -2.71 9.79
C SER A 22 6.37 -1.55 9.77
N GLU A 23 7.57 -1.73 9.23
CA GLU A 23 8.57 -0.67 9.12
C GLU A 23 8.31 0.27 7.92
N ARG A 24 7.51 -0.19 6.95
CA ARG A 24 7.17 0.57 5.74
C ARG A 24 5.95 1.48 5.98
N PRO A 25 5.97 2.77 5.58
CA PRO A 25 4.86 3.69 5.83
C PRO A 25 3.55 3.28 5.15
N ALA A 26 2.44 3.22 5.88
CA ALA A 26 1.09 2.98 5.35
C ALA A 26 0.36 4.29 4.99
N ARG A 27 1.05 5.17 4.26
CA ARG A 27 0.49 6.45 3.77
C ARG A 27 0.42 6.46 2.26
N TRP A 28 -0.58 7.13 1.68
CA TRP A 28 -0.83 7.06 0.23
C TRP A 28 0.39 7.43 -0.62
N GLY A 29 1.16 8.44 -0.22
CA GLY A 29 2.40 8.78 -0.94
C GLY A 29 3.38 7.62 -1.06
N TYR A 30 3.45 6.73 -0.06
CA TYR A 30 4.28 5.53 -0.11
C TYR A 30 3.61 4.39 -0.88
N VAL A 31 2.32 4.13 -0.59
CA VAL A 31 1.51 3.10 -1.25
C VAL A 31 1.49 3.32 -2.77
N HIS A 32 1.27 4.55 -3.23
CA HIS A 32 1.26 4.88 -4.64
C HIS A 32 2.64 4.68 -5.28
N ALA A 33 3.66 5.34 -4.73
CA ALA A 33 4.98 5.37 -5.34
C ALA A 33 5.69 4.01 -5.36
N THR A 34 5.45 3.15 -4.36
CA THR A 34 6.20 1.90 -4.19
C THR A 34 5.40 0.65 -4.50
N ILE A 35 4.06 0.71 -4.56
CA ILE A 35 3.21 -0.47 -4.77
C ILE A 35 2.30 -0.24 -5.99
N ILE A 36 1.38 0.71 -5.93
CA ILE A 36 0.36 0.88 -6.99
C ILE A 36 0.99 1.26 -8.32
N GLN A 37 1.86 2.27 -8.35
CA GLN A 37 2.46 2.74 -9.60
C GLN A 37 3.34 1.66 -10.24
N PRO A 38 4.33 1.03 -9.58
CA PRO A 38 5.17 0.03 -10.24
C PRO A 38 4.43 -1.25 -10.62
N SER A 39 3.45 -1.70 -9.83
CA SER A 39 2.82 -3.02 -10.02
C SER A 39 1.53 -2.98 -10.83
N CYS A 40 0.81 -1.86 -10.85
CA CYS A 40 -0.50 -1.76 -11.52
C CYS A 40 -0.46 -0.97 -12.84
N THR A 41 0.58 -0.18 -13.09
CA THR A 41 0.66 0.76 -14.23
C THR A 41 1.56 0.26 -15.37
N THR A 42 1.60 -1.06 -15.59
CA THR A 42 2.31 -1.62 -16.74
C THR A 42 1.63 -1.21 -18.07
N ALA A 43 2.37 -1.34 -19.18
CA ALA A 43 1.88 -0.91 -20.49
C ALA A 43 0.55 -1.58 -20.89
N GLY A 44 0.23 -2.78 -20.40
CA GLY A 44 -1.01 -3.49 -20.70
C GLY A 44 -2.17 -3.28 -19.72
N CYS A 45 -1.96 -2.57 -18.61
CA CYS A 45 -2.92 -2.54 -17.50
C CYS A 45 -3.41 -1.11 -17.21
N HIS A 46 -3.31 -0.65 -15.97
CA HIS A 46 -3.88 0.62 -15.50
C HIS A 46 -2.93 1.81 -15.69
N SER A 47 -2.21 1.84 -16.82
CA SER A 47 -1.32 2.95 -17.16
C SER A 47 -2.07 4.09 -17.87
N ALA A 48 -1.39 5.22 -18.04
CA ALA A 48 -1.91 6.34 -18.84
C ALA A 48 -2.14 5.98 -20.32
N LEU A 49 -1.44 4.97 -20.84
CA LEU A 49 -1.55 4.54 -22.24
C LEU A 49 -2.75 3.62 -22.48
N THR A 50 -2.93 2.63 -21.61
CA THR A 50 -3.94 1.58 -21.83
C THR A 50 -5.21 1.81 -21.04
N ALA A 51 -5.10 2.32 -19.82
CA ALA A 51 -6.20 2.58 -18.90
C ALA A 51 -7.27 1.48 -18.93
N ILE A 52 -6.87 0.21 -18.77
CA ILE A 52 -7.81 -0.92 -18.91
C ILE A 52 -9.00 -0.73 -17.96
N ALA A 53 -10.21 -1.02 -18.47
CA ALA A 53 -11.49 -0.70 -17.81
C ALA A 53 -11.72 0.80 -17.51
N GLY A 54 -11.05 1.71 -18.21
CA GLY A 54 -11.13 3.16 -18.00
C GLY A 54 -10.34 3.65 -16.78
N ILE A 55 -9.45 2.84 -16.23
CA ILE A 55 -8.74 3.11 -14.97
C ILE A 55 -7.27 3.44 -15.27
N ASN A 56 -6.84 4.66 -14.95
CA ASN A 56 -5.45 5.10 -15.01
C ASN A 56 -4.92 5.39 -13.60
N LEU A 57 -3.95 4.60 -13.14
CA LEU A 57 -3.33 4.74 -11.81
C LEU A 57 -1.93 5.36 -11.84
N ALA A 58 -1.48 5.86 -13.01
CA ALA A 58 -0.14 6.41 -13.17
C ALA A 58 0.07 7.71 -12.37
N ASP A 59 -0.94 8.58 -12.33
CA ASP A 59 -0.89 9.83 -11.57
C ASP A 59 -1.29 9.62 -10.10
N ARG A 60 -0.57 10.24 -9.17
CA ARG A 60 -0.76 10.04 -7.72
C ARG A 60 -2.12 10.54 -7.22
N GLU A 61 -2.57 11.71 -7.67
CA GLU A 61 -3.82 12.32 -7.19
C GLU A 61 -5.02 11.72 -7.91
N GLY A 62 -4.89 11.47 -9.22
CA GLY A 62 -5.87 10.77 -10.03
C GLY A 62 -6.12 9.34 -9.52
N ALA A 63 -5.06 8.58 -9.22
CA ALA A 63 -5.18 7.24 -8.65
C ALA A 63 -5.89 7.25 -7.29
N TYR A 64 -5.58 8.23 -6.42
CA TYR A 64 -6.27 8.38 -5.14
C TYR A 64 -7.77 8.60 -5.34
N THR A 65 -8.11 9.52 -6.25
CA THR A 65 -9.50 9.86 -6.59
C THR A 65 -10.23 8.67 -7.17
N ILE A 66 -9.58 7.92 -8.06
CA ILE A 66 -10.15 6.72 -8.67
C ILE A 66 -10.38 5.62 -7.63
N LEU A 67 -9.48 5.40 -6.68
CA LEU A 67 -9.62 4.30 -5.73
C LEU A 67 -10.58 4.61 -4.58
N THR A 68 -10.59 5.87 -4.12
CA THR A 68 -11.30 6.28 -2.89
C THR A 68 -12.57 7.08 -3.16
N GLY A 69 -12.74 7.60 -4.38
CA GLY A 69 -13.80 8.55 -4.71
C GLY A 69 -13.65 9.92 -4.04
N ARG A 70 -12.46 10.25 -3.49
CA ARG A 70 -12.15 11.51 -2.80
C ARG A 70 -11.00 12.23 -3.49
N LEU A 71 -11.04 13.56 -3.51
CA LEU A 71 -9.88 14.34 -3.95
C LEU A 71 -8.81 14.32 -2.86
N CYS A 72 -7.55 14.16 -3.29
CA CYS A 72 -6.41 14.22 -2.37
C CYS A 72 -6.31 15.61 -1.74
N GLY A 73 -6.13 15.68 -0.43
CA GLY A 73 -6.00 16.95 0.30
C GLY A 73 -7.32 17.63 0.67
N GLU A 74 -8.47 17.08 0.27
CA GLU A 74 -9.76 17.55 0.79
C GLU A 74 -10.03 17.04 2.22
N PRO A 75 -10.66 17.85 3.09
CA PRO A 75 -11.04 17.40 4.41
C PRO A 75 -12.05 16.24 4.32
N PRO A 76 -12.12 15.36 5.34
CA PRO A 76 -13.08 14.27 5.35
C PRO A 76 -14.51 14.81 5.19
N SER A 77 -15.20 14.38 4.13
CA SER A 77 -16.62 14.67 3.94
C SER A 77 -17.47 13.80 4.89
N SER A 78 -18.55 14.38 5.41
CA SER A 78 -19.59 13.63 6.14
C SER A 78 -20.48 12.80 5.22
N ILE A 79 -20.34 12.98 3.91
CA ILE A 79 -20.98 12.17 2.88
C ILE A 79 -19.96 11.11 2.46
N GLU A 80 -20.35 9.84 2.57
CA GLU A 80 -19.58 8.72 2.03
C GLU A 80 -19.40 8.93 0.51
N PRO A 81 -18.18 8.90 -0.02
CA PRO A 81 -17.97 8.99 -1.46
C PRO A 81 -18.70 7.83 -2.15
N PRO A 82 -19.14 8.01 -3.42
CA PRO A 82 -19.65 6.91 -4.21
C PRO A 82 -18.53 5.89 -4.40
N ARG A 83 -18.54 4.84 -3.57
CA ARG A 83 -17.50 3.79 -3.52
C ARG A 83 -17.23 3.22 -4.90
N ASN A 84 -15.97 2.89 -5.18
CA ASN A 84 -15.64 2.06 -6.34
C ASN A 84 -14.49 1.06 -6.12
N TYR A 85 -13.54 1.28 -5.20
CA TYR A 85 -12.52 0.27 -4.85
C TYR A 85 -12.14 0.22 -3.38
N VAL A 86 -12.09 1.35 -2.68
CA VAL A 86 -11.68 1.45 -1.27
C VAL A 86 -12.84 1.88 -0.38
N THR A 87 -13.03 1.16 0.72
CA THR A 87 -13.88 1.51 1.86
C THR A 87 -12.95 1.89 3.02
N PRO A 88 -12.80 3.19 3.35
CA PRO A 88 -11.94 3.61 4.46
C PRO A 88 -12.30 2.90 5.78
N PHE A 89 -11.29 2.61 6.60
CA PHE A 89 -11.40 1.90 7.89
C PHE A 89 -11.81 0.43 7.80
N SER A 90 -11.85 -0.17 6.61
CA SER A 90 -12.13 -1.61 6.45
C SER A 90 -11.56 -2.17 5.15
N SER A 91 -10.38 -2.80 5.24
CA SER A 91 -9.81 -3.64 4.17
C SER A 91 -10.77 -4.75 3.75
N GLU A 92 -11.37 -5.44 4.73
CA GLU A 92 -12.29 -6.58 4.55
C GLU A 92 -13.61 -6.25 3.82
N THR A 93 -13.89 -4.98 3.58
CA THR A 93 -15.03 -4.55 2.75
C THR A 93 -14.59 -3.73 1.54
N SER A 94 -13.28 -3.60 1.32
CA SER A 94 -12.69 -2.90 0.21
C SER A 94 -12.46 -3.84 -0.96
N LYS A 95 -13.11 -3.54 -2.09
CA LYS A 95 -12.92 -4.29 -3.34
C LYS A 95 -11.45 -4.35 -3.79
N LEU A 96 -10.68 -3.28 -3.57
CA LEU A 96 -9.24 -3.27 -3.84
C LEU A 96 -8.55 -4.41 -3.09
N TYR A 97 -8.77 -4.53 -1.78
CA TYR A 97 -8.15 -5.57 -0.97
C TYR A 97 -8.54 -6.96 -1.47
N HIS A 98 -9.82 -7.22 -1.73
CA HIS A 98 -10.28 -8.50 -2.29
C HIS A 98 -9.62 -8.83 -3.64
N GLN A 99 -9.38 -7.81 -4.49
CA GLN A 99 -8.63 -7.99 -5.73
C GLN A 99 -7.16 -8.30 -5.48
N LEU A 100 -6.54 -7.75 -4.43
CA LEU A 100 -5.14 -8.06 -4.11
C LEU A 100 -4.98 -9.49 -3.58
N VAL A 101 -5.92 -9.98 -2.78
CA VAL A 101 -5.87 -11.34 -2.19
C VAL A 101 -6.57 -12.41 -3.04
N GLY A 102 -7.28 -12.02 -4.11
CA GLY A 102 -8.05 -12.95 -4.95
C GLY A 102 -9.29 -13.53 -4.28
N GLU A 103 -9.89 -12.81 -3.33
CA GLU A 103 -11.08 -13.28 -2.61
C GLU A 103 -12.36 -13.03 -3.42
N ASN A 104 -12.95 -14.11 -3.95
CA ASN A 104 -14.19 -14.06 -4.73
C ASN A 104 -14.12 -13.12 -5.97
N THR A 105 -12.92 -12.83 -6.47
CA THR A 105 -12.63 -12.00 -7.64
C THR A 105 -11.30 -12.41 -8.26
N ASP A 106 -11.06 -12.03 -9.52
CA ASP A 106 -9.74 -12.17 -10.14
C ASP A 106 -8.69 -11.35 -9.37
N VAL A 107 -7.51 -11.96 -9.20
CA VAL A 107 -6.37 -11.33 -8.52
C VAL A 107 -5.76 -10.22 -9.38
N MET A 108 -5.38 -9.12 -8.75
CA MET A 108 -4.70 -7.99 -9.36
C MET A 108 -3.35 -7.74 -8.67
N PRO A 109 -2.26 -7.51 -9.43
CA PRO A 109 -2.15 -7.66 -10.88
C PRO A 109 -2.27 -9.14 -11.32
N PRO A 110 -2.87 -9.44 -12.50
CA PRO A 110 -3.08 -10.82 -12.94
C PRO A 110 -1.78 -11.53 -13.32
N ASP A 111 -0.80 -10.80 -13.88
CA ASP A 111 0.45 -11.37 -14.36
C ASP A 111 1.50 -11.58 -13.27
N SER A 112 1.40 -10.79 -12.19
CA SER A 112 2.33 -10.83 -11.06
C SER A 112 1.60 -10.33 -9.80
N PRO A 113 0.94 -11.22 -9.06
CA PRO A 113 0.32 -10.87 -7.78
C PRO A 113 1.31 -10.18 -6.84
N LEU A 114 0.80 -9.27 -6.00
CA LEU A 114 1.64 -8.58 -5.04
C LEU A 114 2.18 -9.53 -3.96
N PRO A 115 3.39 -9.30 -3.42
CA PRO A 115 3.83 -9.98 -2.22
C PRO A 115 2.93 -9.65 -1.02
N ASP A 116 2.71 -10.61 -0.13
CA ASP A 116 1.87 -10.44 1.08
C ASP A 116 2.24 -9.19 1.88
N ALA A 117 3.54 -8.91 2.04
CA ALA A 117 4.03 -7.73 2.75
C ALA A 117 3.57 -6.40 2.12
N GLU A 118 3.33 -6.35 0.81
CA GLU A 118 2.79 -5.16 0.14
C GLU A 118 1.28 -5.07 0.27
N ILE A 119 0.60 -6.22 0.21
CA ILE A 119 -0.84 -6.31 0.48
C ILE A 119 -1.13 -5.82 1.90
N GLU A 120 -0.33 -6.21 2.89
CA GLU A 120 -0.44 -5.76 4.28
C GLU A 120 -0.27 -4.24 4.43
N ILE A 121 0.63 -3.62 3.66
CA ILE A 121 0.82 -2.16 3.69
C ILE A 121 -0.41 -1.45 3.10
N VAL A 122 -0.97 -1.99 2.00
CA VAL A 122 -2.21 -1.46 1.41
C VAL A 122 -3.40 -1.65 2.36
N ALA A 123 -3.54 -2.82 2.98
CA ALA A 123 -4.59 -3.10 3.96
C ALA A 123 -4.49 -2.14 5.15
N ARG A 124 -3.28 -1.97 5.72
CA ARG A 124 -3.05 -1.02 6.81
C ARG A 124 -3.38 0.42 6.42
N TRP A 125 -3.02 0.84 5.20
CA TRP A 125 -3.40 2.17 4.71
C TRP A 125 -4.93 2.34 4.63
N ILE A 126 -5.66 1.32 4.18
CA ILE A 126 -7.13 1.33 4.16
C ILE A 126 -7.70 1.41 5.58
N ASP A 127 -7.21 0.57 6.48
CA ASP A 127 -7.67 0.47 7.88
C ASP A 127 -7.37 1.73 8.69
N GLU A 128 -6.29 2.44 8.38
CA GLU A 128 -5.97 3.76 8.95
C GLU A 128 -6.80 4.93 8.35
N GLY A 129 -7.76 4.60 7.48
CA GLY A 129 -8.73 5.51 6.91
C GLY A 129 -8.42 5.98 5.48
N ALA A 130 -7.56 5.27 4.76
CA ALA A 130 -7.18 5.58 3.37
C ALA A 130 -6.78 7.04 3.16
N ARG A 131 -5.97 7.59 4.07
CA ARG A 131 -5.54 9.00 4.05
C ARG A 131 -4.62 9.24 2.86
N CYS A 132 -4.66 10.43 2.26
CA CYS A 132 -3.81 10.75 1.10
C CYS A 132 -2.31 10.96 1.43
N ASP A 133 -1.85 10.45 2.59
CA ASP A 133 -0.82 10.98 3.48
C ASP A 133 -1.29 12.08 4.44
#